data_AF-A0A2G9XKF9-F1
#
_entry.id   AF-A0A2G9XKF9-F1
#
_cell.length_a   1.000
_cell.length_b   1.000
_cell.length_c   1.000
_cell.angle_alpha   90.00
_cell.angle_beta   90.00
_cell.angle_gamma   90.00
#
_symmetry.space_group_name_H-M   'P 1'
#
loop_
_entity.id
_entity.type
_entity.pdbx_description
1 polymer ?
#
loop_
_entity_poly.entity_id
_entity_poly.type
_entity_poly.pdbx_seq_one_letter_code
_entity_poly.pdbx_strand_id
1 'polypeptide(L)'
;MPDEINEHIKALDRWLEQLGGAFKQPSGLSVEERKQLQAVNKAVEQLQRNGIPVPEDLRSLKLKLSARDVAGSQDHEIGAHLEGVKNLIKTLGKTIKTARTVRKRLKSMGQVGGTPKYYGIALRDLFQAGLLSTDDRLELQWLKDGPVLKGKIKADGVVMVKTPDGWQPYDSLSTAASRVAGRSLNGWKHWRRVDNDGTTTALEEIRARYIGKEAG
;
A
#
# COMPACT_ATOMS: atom_id res chain seq x y z
N MET A 1 -3.68 -24.04 5.53
CA MET A 1 -3.42 -22.58 5.40
C MET A 1 -1.94 -22.23 5.49
N PRO A 2 -1.11 -22.78 6.40
CA PRO A 2 0.35 -22.59 6.35
C PRO A 2 0.99 -23.33 5.16
N ASP A 3 0.37 -24.42 4.70
CA ASP A 3 0.93 -25.30 3.67
C ASP A 3 1.00 -24.65 2.28
N GLU A 4 0.02 -23.81 1.92
CA GLU A 4 0.02 -23.08 0.64
C GLU A 4 1.14 -22.03 0.57
N ILE A 5 1.46 -21.41 1.71
CA ILE A 5 2.56 -20.45 1.80
C ILE A 5 3.91 -21.17 1.69
N ASN A 6 4.05 -22.33 2.36
CA ASN A 6 5.24 -23.15 2.27
C ASN A 6 5.45 -23.74 0.86
N GLU A 7 4.38 -24.11 0.17
CA GLU A 7 4.42 -24.52 -1.24
C GLU A 7 4.95 -23.39 -2.14
N HIS A 8 4.50 -22.15 -1.93
CA HIS A 8 4.99 -21.00 -2.70
C HIS A 8 6.45 -20.64 -2.40
N ILE A 9 6.91 -20.77 -1.15
CA ILE A 9 8.31 -20.56 -0.79
C ILE A 9 9.19 -21.62 -1.46
N LYS A 10 8.80 -22.90 -1.40
CA LYS A 10 9.53 -23.99 -2.07
C LYS A 10 9.56 -23.83 -3.59
N ALA A 11 8.50 -23.31 -4.19
CA ALA A 11 8.47 -23.02 -5.63
C ALA A 11 9.45 -21.90 -6.01
N LEU A 12 9.61 -20.88 -5.15
CA LEU A 12 10.60 -19.81 -5.36
C LEU A 12 12.03 -20.33 -5.21
N ASP A 13 12.31 -21.17 -4.22
CA ASP A 13 13.64 -21.75 -4.02
C ASP A 13 14.05 -22.63 -5.20
N ARG A 14 13.17 -23.51 -5.69
CA ARG A 14 13.44 -24.33 -6.89
C ARG A 14 13.66 -23.49 -8.15
N TRP A 15 12.93 -22.39 -8.29
CA TRP A 15 13.10 -21.49 -9.43
C TRP A 15 14.41 -20.71 -9.35
N LEU A 16 14.83 -20.30 -8.16
CA LEU A 16 16.14 -19.69 -7.92
C LEU A 16 17.29 -20.66 -8.18
N GLU A 17 17.15 -21.93 -7.81
CA GLU A 17 18.13 -22.98 -8.15
C GLU A 17 18.21 -23.24 -9.66
N GLN A 18 17.08 -23.27 -10.36
CA GLN A 18 17.05 -23.40 -11.83
C GLN A 18 17.72 -22.21 -12.52
N LEU A 19 17.54 -20.99 -12.00
CA LEU A 19 18.23 -19.81 -12.49
C LEU A 19 19.73 -19.88 -12.19
N GLY A 20 20.13 -20.25 -10.98
CA GLY A 20 21.54 -20.39 -10.60
C GLY A 20 22.32 -21.40 -11.46
N GLY A 21 21.65 -22.42 -12.00
CA GLY A 21 22.25 -23.38 -12.94
C GLY A 21 22.34 -22.92 -14.40
N ALA A 22 21.48 -21.99 -14.84
CA ALA A 22 21.39 -21.57 -16.24
C ALA A 22 22.41 -20.49 -16.67
N PHE A 23 23.09 -19.84 -15.72
CA PHE A 23 23.95 -18.67 -16.00
C PHE A 23 25.46 -18.94 -15.97
N LYS A 24 25.89 -20.17 -16.30
CA LYS A 24 27.31 -20.45 -16.59
C LYS A 24 27.55 -20.61 -18.09
N GLN A 25 27.28 -19.56 -18.86
CA GLN A 25 28.00 -19.39 -20.13
C GLN A 25 29.00 -18.26 -19.94
N PRO A 26 30.30 -18.46 -20.21
CA PRO A 26 31.26 -17.37 -20.21
C PRO A 26 30.97 -16.47 -21.41
N SER A 27 30.11 -15.48 -21.23
CA SER A 27 29.87 -14.41 -22.20
C SER A 27 30.97 -13.36 -22.08
N GLY A 28 31.98 -13.51 -22.93
CA GLY A 28 33.11 -12.60 -23.04
C GLY A 28 34.36 -13.35 -23.51
N LEU A 29 35.31 -12.61 -24.08
CA LEU A 29 36.65 -13.16 -24.34
C LEU A 29 37.16 -13.82 -23.05
N SER A 30 37.61 -15.08 -23.15
CA SER A 30 38.26 -15.73 -22.01
C SER A 30 39.47 -14.90 -21.57
N VAL A 31 39.96 -15.15 -20.35
CA VAL A 31 41.15 -14.44 -19.85
C VAL A 31 42.33 -14.64 -20.82
N GLU A 32 42.42 -15.80 -21.45
CA GLU A 32 43.40 -16.15 -22.48
C GLU A 32 43.16 -15.37 -23.78
N GLU A 33 41.92 -15.28 -24.26
CA GLU A 33 41.60 -14.54 -25.48
C GLU A 33 41.82 -13.02 -25.32
N ARG A 34 41.61 -12.46 -24.12
CA ARG A 34 41.97 -11.06 -23.81
C ARG A 34 43.47 -10.83 -23.83
N LYS A 35 44.24 -11.74 -23.22
CA LYS A 35 45.72 -11.71 -23.29
C LYS A 35 46.19 -11.81 -24.73
N GLN A 36 45.54 -12.65 -25.54
CA GLN A 36 45.82 -12.81 -26.96
C GLN A 36 45.54 -11.52 -27.74
N LEU A 37 44.39 -10.86 -27.52
CA LEU A 37 44.07 -9.57 -28.13
C LEU A 37 45.09 -8.49 -27.75
N GLN A 38 45.52 -8.44 -26.49
CA GLN A 38 46.52 -7.49 -26.01
C GLN A 38 47.90 -7.74 -26.65
N ALA A 39 48.30 -9.00 -26.78
CA ALA A 39 49.55 -9.38 -27.46
C ALA A 39 49.51 -9.02 -28.94
N VAL A 40 48.38 -9.27 -29.62
CA VAL A 40 48.18 -8.91 -31.03
C VAL A 40 48.24 -7.39 -31.22
N ASN A 41 47.59 -6.61 -30.36
CA ASN A 41 47.66 -5.15 -30.43
C ASN A 41 49.09 -4.63 -30.25
N LYS A 42 49.82 -5.17 -29.27
CA LYS A 42 51.22 -4.79 -29.03
C LYS A 42 52.13 -5.13 -30.22
N ALA A 43 51.94 -6.30 -30.83
CA ALA A 43 52.68 -6.71 -32.03
C ALA A 43 52.38 -5.79 -33.23
N VAL A 44 51.11 -5.45 -33.45
CA VAL A 44 50.70 -4.53 -34.51
C VAL A 44 51.32 -3.14 -34.31
N GLU A 45 51.29 -2.61 -33.09
CA GLU A 45 51.90 -1.30 -32.77
C GLU A 45 53.42 -1.31 -32.98
N GLN A 46 54.11 -2.38 -32.60
CA GLN A 46 55.56 -2.51 -32.80
C GLN A 46 55.92 -2.55 -34.29
N LEU A 47 55.19 -3.31 -35.10
CA LEU A 47 55.40 -3.36 -36.55
C LEU A 47 55.18 -1.99 -37.21
N GLN A 48 54.12 -1.29 -36.81
CA GLN A 48 53.82 0.06 -37.29
C GLN A 48 54.92 1.07 -36.92
N ARG A 49 55.44 1.03 -35.69
CA ARG A 49 56.56 1.90 -35.26
C ARG A 49 57.83 1.67 -36.07
N ASN A 50 58.06 0.43 -36.52
CA ASN A 50 59.22 0.07 -37.32
C ASN A 50 59.00 0.28 -38.83
N GLY A 51 57.84 0.81 -39.25
CA GLY A 51 57.51 1.02 -40.66
C GLY A 51 57.25 -0.27 -41.46
N ILE A 52 57.06 -1.41 -40.77
CA ILE A 52 56.84 -2.70 -41.41
C ILE A 52 55.34 -2.88 -41.65
N PRO A 53 54.90 -3.23 -42.88
CA PRO A 53 53.49 -3.49 -43.16
C PRO A 53 52.99 -4.68 -42.31
N VAL A 54 51.82 -4.50 -41.70
CA VAL A 54 51.22 -5.51 -40.81
C VAL A 54 50.76 -6.72 -41.64
N PRO A 55 51.19 -7.95 -41.32
CA PRO A 55 50.71 -9.17 -41.97
C PRO A 55 49.20 -9.34 -41.89
N GLU A 56 48.61 -9.85 -42.96
CA GLU A 56 47.15 -10.02 -43.10
C GLU A 56 46.57 -10.97 -42.03
N ASP A 57 47.36 -11.96 -41.59
CA ASP A 57 46.98 -12.89 -40.53
C ASP A 57 46.75 -12.19 -39.17
N LEU A 58 47.56 -11.17 -38.84
CA LEU A 58 47.39 -10.41 -37.60
C LEU A 58 46.19 -9.46 -37.69
N ARG A 59 45.90 -8.92 -38.88
CA ARG A 59 44.71 -8.10 -39.13
C ARG A 59 43.43 -8.91 -38.99
N SER A 60 43.36 -10.07 -39.62
CA SER A 60 42.20 -10.95 -39.53
C SER A 60 41.97 -11.46 -38.11
N LEU A 61 43.03 -11.81 -37.38
CA LEU A 61 42.95 -12.22 -35.98
C LEU A 61 42.46 -11.09 -35.07
N LYS A 62 42.98 -9.86 -35.25
CA LYS A 62 42.51 -8.68 -34.52
C LYS A 62 41.04 -8.40 -34.81
N LEU A 63 40.63 -8.41 -36.07
CA LEU A 63 39.23 -8.21 -36.46
C LEU A 63 38.32 -9.27 -35.84
N LYS A 64 38.72 -10.54 -35.83
CA LYS A 64 37.94 -11.64 -35.25
C LYS A 64 37.80 -11.50 -33.72
N LEU A 65 38.88 -11.17 -33.02
CA LEU A 65 38.86 -10.98 -31.56
C LEU A 65 38.12 -9.70 -31.15
N SER A 66 38.31 -8.59 -31.88
CA SER A 66 37.57 -7.34 -31.66
C SER A 66 36.08 -7.46 -31.99
N ALA A 67 35.72 -8.20 -33.04
CA ALA A 67 34.31 -8.48 -33.33
C ALA A 67 33.65 -9.31 -32.22
N ARG A 68 34.37 -10.27 -31.62
CA ARG A 68 33.90 -11.02 -30.45
C ARG A 68 33.79 -10.16 -29.18
N ASP A 69 34.70 -9.20 -29.00
CA ASP A 69 34.66 -8.24 -27.88
C ASP A 69 33.47 -7.29 -27.98
N VAL A 70 33.16 -6.81 -29.20
CA VAL A 70 32.03 -5.88 -29.47
C VAL A 70 30.69 -6.61 -29.57
N ALA A 71 30.66 -7.84 -30.09
CA ALA A 71 29.45 -8.67 -30.13
C ALA A 71 29.15 -9.38 -28.80
N GLY A 72 30.00 -9.18 -27.78
CA GLY A 72 29.84 -9.70 -26.43
C GLY A 72 28.73 -9.02 -25.64
N SER A 73 27.48 -9.40 -25.96
CA SER A 73 26.43 -9.78 -24.98
C SER A 73 25.92 -8.78 -23.93
N GLN A 74 26.43 -7.56 -23.76
CA GLN A 74 25.91 -6.70 -22.68
C GLN A 74 24.45 -6.26 -22.91
N ASP A 75 24.08 -5.82 -24.11
CA ASP A 75 22.73 -5.24 -24.29
C ASP A 75 21.60 -6.29 -24.23
N HIS A 76 21.86 -7.52 -24.69
CA HIS A 76 20.83 -8.57 -24.68
C HIS A 76 20.70 -9.22 -23.29
N GLU A 77 21.81 -9.39 -22.56
CA GLU A 77 21.77 -9.85 -21.17
C GLU A 77 21.17 -8.78 -20.24
N ILE A 78 21.51 -7.50 -20.42
CA ILE A 78 20.90 -6.40 -19.64
C ILE A 78 19.39 -6.35 -19.89
N GLY A 79 18.95 -6.54 -21.14
CA GLY A 79 17.51 -6.62 -21.47
C GLY A 79 16.81 -7.77 -20.74
N ALA A 80 17.40 -8.97 -20.76
CA ALA A 80 16.86 -10.13 -20.06
C ALA A 80 16.85 -9.94 -18.53
N HIS A 81 17.90 -9.33 -17.97
CA HIS A 81 17.99 -9.00 -16.54
C HIS A 81 16.93 -7.98 -16.12
N LEU A 82 16.73 -6.91 -16.90
CA LEU A 82 15.72 -5.90 -16.63
C LEU A 82 14.30 -6.49 -16.66
N GLU A 83 14.00 -7.36 -17.62
CA GLU A 83 12.69 -8.01 -17.68
C GLU A 83 12.50 -9.01 -16.52
N GLY A 84 13.57 -9.66 -16.07
CA GLY A 84 13.59 -10.48 -14.85
C GLY A 84 13.26 -9.66 -13.58
N VAL A 85 13.92 -8.51 -13.40
CA VAL A 85 13.67 -7.60 -12.27
C VAL A 85 12.24 -7.05 -12.29
N LYS A 86 11.73 -6.67 -13.47
CA LYS A 86 10.36 -6.20 -13.66
C LYS A 86 9.32 -7.27 -13.30
N ASN A 87 9.57 -8.52 -13.65
CA ASN A 87 8.71 -9.64 -13.25
C ASN A 87 8.73 -9.86 -11.73
N LEU A 88 9.88 -9.70 -11.06
CA LEU A 88 10.01 -9.78 -9.61
C LEU A 88 9.25 -8.67 -8.88
N ILE A 89 9.30 -7.44 -9.39
CA ILE A 89 8.50 -6.32 -8.85
C ILE A 89 7.00 -6.63 -8.97
N LYS A 90 6.56 -7.22 -10.09
CA LYS A 90 5.18 -7.59 -10.34
C LYS A 90 4.70 -8.71 -9.39
N THR A 91 5.52 -9.72 -9.12
CA THR A 91 5.18 -10.79 -8.18
C THR A 91 5.13 -10.28 -6.75
N LEU A 92 6.11 -9.47 -6.31
CA LEU A 92 6.07 -8.81 -4.99
C LEU A 92 4.82 -7.95 -4.82
N GLY A 93 4.43 -7.19 -5.85
CA GLY A 93 3.21 -6.39 -5.84
C GLY A 93 1.95 -7.24 -5.64
N LYS A 94 1.89 -8.44 -6.24
CA LYS A 94 0.79 -9.40 -6.01
C LYS A 94 0.83 -9.95 -4.58
N THR A 95 2.00 -10.35 -4.08
CA THR A 95 2.17 -10.88 -2.71
C THR A 95 1.75 -9.86 -1.65
N ILE A 96 2.13 -8.58 -1.82
CA ILE A 96 1.72 -7.49 -0.92
C ILE A 96 0.19 -7.32 -0.93
N LYS A 97 -0.46 -7.41 -2.11
CA LYS A 97 -1.93 -7.35 -2.19
C LYS A 97 -2.57 -8.52 -1.44
N THR A 98 -2.07 -9.73 -1.63
CA THR A 98 -2.55 -10.92 -0.91
C THR A 98 -2.37 -10.75 0.60
N ALA A 99 -1.19 -10.31 1.06
CA ALA A 99 -0.91 -10.06 2.47
C ALA A 99 -1.85 -8.98 3.06
N ARG A 100 -2.19 -7.91 2.31
CA ARG A 100 -3.17 -6.91 2.74
C ARG A 100 -4.56 -7.51 2.89
N THR A 101 -4.98 -8.37 1.98
CA THR A 101 -6.27 -9.07 2.06
C THR A 101 -6.32 -10.02 3.25
N VAL A 102 -5.25 -10.80 3.47
CA VAL A 102 -5.12 -11.68 4.65
C VAL A 102 -5.15 -10.87 5.94
N ARG A 103 -4.43 -9.74 6.01
CA ARG A 103 -4.47 -8.84 7.17
C ARG A 103 -5.86 -8.27 7.43
N LYS A 104 -6.61 -7.90 6.39
CA LYS A 104 -8.02 -7.48 6.53
C LYS A 104 -8.88 -8.61 7.09
N ARG A 105 -8.71 -9.83 6.59
CA ARG A 105 -9.42 -11.03 7.08
C ARG A 105 -9.06 -11.40 8.52
N LEU A 106 -7.79 -11.32 8.88
CA LEU A 106 -7.32 -11.56 10.26
C LEU A 106 -7.81 -10.46 11.22
N LYS A 107 -7.87 -9.19 10.78
CA LYS A 107 -8.51 -8.14 11.57
C LYS A 107 -10.01 -8.39 11.78
N SER A 108 -10.71 -8.95 10.79
CA SER A 108 -12.11 -9.32 10.98
C SER A 108 -12.30 -10.59 11.82
N MET A 109 -11.33 -11.50 11.87
CA MET A 109 -11.41 -12.75 12.66
C MET A 109 -10.88 -12.61 14.10
N GLY A 110 -9.89 -11.73 14.35
CA GLY A 110 -9.24 -11.57 15.65
C GLY A 110 -10.00 -10.70 16.67
N GLN A 111 -11.25 -10.33 16.38
CA GLN A 111 -12.04 -9.41 17.21
C GLN A 111 -12.94 -10.15 18.21
N VAL A 112 -12.46 -11.26 18.78
CA VAL A 112 -13.21 -12.09 19.76
C VAL A 112 -12.89 -11.71 21.23
N GLY A 113 -12.03 -10.72 21.48
CA GLY A 113 -11.69 -10.30 22.86
C GLY A 113 -11.62 -8.79 23.11
N GLY A 114 -11.89 -7.95 22.11
CA GLY A 114 -12.04 -6.51 22.31
C GLY A 114 -13.52 -6.18 22.48
N THR A 115 -13.86 -5.30 23.42
CA THR A 115 -15.22 -4.74 23.51
C THR A 115 -15.71 -4.39 22.10
N PRO A 116 -16.83 -4.99 21.65
CA PRO A 116 -17.23 -4.92 20.25
C PRO A 116 -17.32 -3.46 19.83
N LYS A 117 -16.41 -3.04 18.96
CA LYS A 117 -16.49 -1.74 18.32
C LYS A 117 -17.54 -1.88 17.24
N TYR A 118 -18.78 -1.62 17.61
CA TYR A 118 -19.91 -1.63 16.69
C TYR A 118 -19.71 -0.47 15.71
N TYR A 119 -19.13 -0.73 14.54
CA TYR A 119 -19.01 0.26 13.47
C TYR A 119 -20.26 0.29 12.55
N GLY A 120 -21.28 -0.52 12.85
CA GLY A 120 -22.48 -0.69 12.00
C GLY A 120 -23.71 0.14 12.36
N ILE A 121 -23.77 0.73 13.56
CA ILE A 121 -25.00 1.43 14.00
C ILE A 121 -25.03 2.84 13.42
N ALA A 122 -26.01 3.08 12.56
CA ALA A 122 -26.35 4.36 11.98
C ALA A 122 -27.36 5.12 12.87
N LEU A 123 -27.46 6.43 12.67
CA LEU A 123 -28.49 7.25 13.32
C LEU A 123 -29.92 6.77 12.98
N ARG A 124 -30.10 6.23 11.77
CA ARG A 124 -31.37 5.64 11.32
C ARG A 124 -31.84 4.49 12.21
N ASP A 125 -30.92 3.64 12.66
CA ASP A 125 -31.25 2.51 13.54
C ASP A 125 -31.78 3.02 14.88
N LEU A 126 -31.20 4.11 15.41
CA LEU A 126 -31.64 4.74 16.65
C LEU A 126 -33.03 5.41 16.50
N PHE A 127 -33.35 5.97 15.33
CA PHE A 127 -34.68 6.46 15.03
C PHE A 127 -35.71 5.34 14.95
N GLN A 128 -35.38 4.25 14.23
CA GLN A 128 -36.26 3.09 14.10
C GLN A 128 -36.53 2.41 15.45
N ALA A 129 -35.54 2.39 16.33
CA ALA A 129 -35.69 1.89 17.70
C ALA A 129 -36.43 2.85 18.66
N GLY A 130 -36.83 4.04 18.19
CA GLY A 130 -37.49 5.06 19.02
C GLY A 130 -36.59 5.64 20.13
N LEU A 131 -35.27 5.48 20.01
CA LEU A 131 -34.30 5.99 20.99
C LEU A 131 -33.88 7.43 20.69
N LEU A 132 -34.05 7.87 19.46
CA LEU A 132 -33.93 9.25 19.01
C LEU A 132 -35.18 9.67 18.24
N SER A 133 -35.49 10.96 18.25
CA SER A 133 -36.54 11.60 17.45
C SER A 133 -35.96 12.75 16.62
N THR A 134 -36.58 13.08 15.49
CA THR A 134 -36.21 14.27 14.69
C THR A 134 -36.47 15.59 15.41
N ASP A 135 -37.33 15.57 16.42
CA ASP A 135 -37.63 16.73 17.28
C ASP A 135 -36.62 16.87 18.43
N ASP A 136 -35.74 15.88 18.61
CA ASP A 136 -34.70 15.93 19.64
C ASP A 136 -33.75 17.09 19.37
N ARG A 137 -33.51 17.88 20.42
CA ARG A 137 -32.50 18.93 20.41
C ARG A 137 -31.14 18.30 20.66
N LEU A 138 -30.17 18.61 19.81
CA LEU A 138 -28.81 18.12 19.99
C LEU A 138 -27.84 19.26 20.22
N GLU A 139 -26.75 18.94 20.90
CA GLU A 139 -25.65 19.84 21.18
C GLU A 139 -24.34 19.16 20.82
N LEU A 140 -23.46 19.92 20.19
CA LEU A 140 -22.09 19.54 19.88
C LEU A 140 -21.14 20.33 20.78
N GLN A 141 -20.37 19.61 21.60
CA GLN A 141 -19.36 20.17 22.48
C GLN A 141 -18.14 19.24 22.53
N TRP A 142 -16.96 19.75 22.16
CA TRP A 142 -15.72 18.94 22.11
C TRP A 142 -14.63 19.36 23.11
N LEU A 143 -14.80 20.50 23.78
CA LEU A 143 -13.94 20.95 24.87
C LEU A 143 -14.80 21.10 26.12
N LYS A 144 -14.24 20.78 27.29
CA LYS A 144 -14.96 20.82 28.57
C LYS A 144 -15.62 22.17 28.85
N ASP A 145 -14.91 23.25 28.50
CA ASP A 145 -15.36 24.64 28.66
C ASP A 145 -15.47 25.36 27.30
N GLY A 146 -15.70 24.58 26.23
CA GLY A 146 -15.81 25.11 24.88
C GLY A 146 -17.21 25.61 24.52
N PRO A 147 -17.34 26.27 23.36
CA PRO A 147 -18.63 26.68 22.84
C PRO A 147 -19.52 25.45 22.60
N VAL A 148 -20.80 25.57 22.98
CA VAL A 148 -21.83 24.59 22.71
C VAL A 148 -22.58 25.01 21.45
N LEU A 149 -22.50 24.18 20.40
CA LEU A 149 -23.22 24.46 19.16
C LEU A 149 -24.51 23.66 19.11
N LYS A 150 -25.59 24.33 18.69
CA LYS A 150 -26.88 23.67 18.48
C LYS A 150 -26.81 22.77 17.25
N GLY A 151 -27.35 21.58 17.36
CA GLY A 151 -27.52 20.66 16.25
C GLY A 151 -28.90 20.03 16.23
N LYS A 152 -29.22 19.41 15.10
CA LYS A 152 -30.43 18.61 14.89
C LYS A 152 -30.15 17.55 13.84
N ILE A 153 -30.88 16.45 13.87
CA ILE A 153 -30.77 15.40 12.85
C ILE A 153 -32.07 15.36 12.05
N LYS A 154 -31.95 15.28 10.73
CA LYS A 154 -33.09 15.10 9.82
C LYS A 154 -33.46 13.62 9.72
N ALA A 155 -34.69 13.33 9.29
CA ALA A 155 -35.20 11.96 9.13
C ALA A 155 -34.35 11.09 8.18
N ASP A 156 -33.66 11.70 7.22
CA ASP A 156 -32.73 11.03 6.30
C ASP A 156 -31.38 10.65 6.94
N GLY A 157 -31.14 11.05 8.19
CA GLY A 157 -29.89 10.85 8.93
C GLY A 157 -28.86 11.96 8.73
N VAL A 158 -29.18 13.02 7.98
CA VAL A 158 -28.29 14.18 7.82
C VAL A 158 -28.21 14.95 9.12
N VAL A 159 -26.98 15.22 9.56
CA VAL A 159 -26.67 15.97 10.77
C VAL A 159 -26.55 17.45 10.42
N MET A 160 -27.31 18.31 11.07
CA MET A 160 -27.27 19.76 10.88
C MET A 160 -26.62 20.41 12.11
N VAL A 161 -25.66 21.31 11.90
CA VAL A 161 -25.05 22.13 12.97
C VAL A 161 -25.32 23.60 12.71
N LYS A 162 -25.65 24.37 13.75
CA LYS A 162 -25.76 25.83 13.67
C LYS A 162 -24.38 26.47 13.88
N THR A 163 -23.78 26.94 12.80
CA THR A 163 -22.52 27.69 12.78
C THR A 163 -22.79 29.20 12.62
N PRO A 164 -21.77 30.07 12.68
CA PRO A 164 -21.94 31.51 12.40
C PRO A 164 -22.53 31.78 11.01
N ASP A 165 -22.24 30.92 10.02
CA ASP A 165 -22.76 31.02 8.65
C ASP A 165 -24.17 30.43 8.49
N GLY A 166 -24.82 30.00 9.58
CA GLY A 166 -26.15 29.40 9.59
C GLY A 166 -26.15 27.89 9.80
N TRP A 167 -27.19 27.22 9.29
CA TRP A 167 -27.35 25.78 9.47
C TRP A 167 -26.60 25.01 8.37
N GLN A 168 -25.55 24.28 8.74
CA GLN A 168 -24.74 23.50 7.81
C GLN A 168 -25.05 21.99 7.89
N PRO A 169 -25.30 21.31 6.76
CA PRO A 169 -25.53 19.88 6.69
C PRO A 169 -24.23 19.07 6.65
N TYR A 170 -24.27 17.86 7.23
CA TYR A 170 -23.16 16.91 7.26
C TYR A 170 -23.67 15.47 7.16
N ASP A 171 -22.91 14.62 6.47
CA ASP A 171 -23.28 13.21 6.25
C ASP A 171 -23.11 12.32 7.49
N SER A 172 -22.36 12.80 8.51
CA SER A 172 -22.14 12.03 9.73
C SER A 172 -21.81 12.91 10.93
N LEU A 173 -22.05 12.38 12.15
CA LEU A 173 -21.68 13.01 13.42
C LEU A 173 -20.19 13.36 13.47
N SER A 174 -19.33 12.46 12.99
CA SER A 174 -17.87 12.63 13.02
C SER A 174 -17.41 13.67 12.01
N THR A 175 -18.02 13.72 10.83
CA THR A 175 -17.72 14.77 9.82
C THR A 175 -18.08 16.14 10.38
N ALA A 176 -19.28 16.27 10.97
CA ALA A 176 -19.72 17.51 11.60
C ALA A 176 -18.79 17.95 12.74
N ALA A 177 -18.51 17.04 13.68
CA ALA A 177 -17.62 17.32 14.81
C ALA A 177 -16.21 17.71 14.36
N SER A 178 -15.67 17.00 13.35
CA SER A 178 -14.31 17.25 12.88
C SER A 178 -14.17 18.57 12.13
N ARG A 179 -15.19 18.93 11.33
CA ARG A 179 -15.23 20.19 10.59
C ARG A 179 -15.33 21.38 11.53
N VAL A 180 -16.19 21.30 12.52
CA VAL A 180 -16.36 22.35 13.53
C VAL A 180 -15.11 22.51 14.38
N ALA A 181 -14.49 21.41 14.83
CA ALA A 181 -13.34 21.45 15.71
C ALA A 181 -11.99 21.70 15.01
N GLY A 182 -11.96 21.66 13.67
CA GLY A 182 -10.73 21.77 12.88
C GLY A 182 -9.76 20.60 13.04
N ARG A 183 -10.20 19.47 13.62
CA ARG A 183 -9.39 18.26 13.84
C ARG A 183 -10.26 17.01 13.82
N SER A 184 -9.67 15.84 13.55
CA SER A 184 -10.41 14.57 13.57
C SER A 184 -10.95 14.26 14.97
N LEU A 185 -12.27 14.08 15.07
CA LEU A 185 -12.98 13.75 16.31
C LEU A 185 -13.96 12.60 16.11
N ASN A 186 -14.18 11.81 17.17
CA ASN A 186 -15.23 10.80 17.20
C ASN A 186 -16.57 11.45 17.53
N GLY A 187 -17.44 11.60 16.54
CA GLY A 187 -18.73 12.29 16.71
C GLY A 187 -19.57 11.74 17.87
N TRP A 188 -19.63 10.42 18.04
CA TRP A 188 -20.47 9.80 19.08
C TRP A 188 -20.17 10.29 20.50
N LYS A 189 -18.92 10.70 20.79
CA LYS A 189 -18.48 11.17 22.10
C LYS A 189 -18.76 12.64 22.39
N HIS A 190 -18.98 13.42 21.34
CA HIS A 190 -19.06 14.89 21.43
C HIS A 190 -20.45 15.44 21.15
N TRP A 191 -21.35 14.57 20.69
CA TRP A 191 -22.75 14.89 20.48
C TRP A 191 -23.57 14.44 21.68
N ARG A 192 -24.45 15.33 22.14
CA ARG A 192 -25.37 15.10 23.25
C ARG A 192 -26.80 15.41 22.81
N ARG A 193 -27.76 14.63 23.29
CA ARG A 193 -29.17 14.97 23.25
C ARG A 193 -29.50 15.81 24.48
N VAL A 194 -30.24 16.89 24.28
CA VAL A 194 -30.84 17.69 25.35
C VAL A 194 -32.24 17.14 25.59
N ASP A 195 -32.44 16.56 26.76
CA ASP A 195 -33.72 16.02 27.19
C ASP A 195 -34.69 17.15 27.62
N ASN A 196 -35.97 16.86 27.74
CA ASN A 196 -37.00 17.89 28.03
C ASN A 196 -36.82 18.56 29.41
N ASP A 197 -36.13 17.90 30.33
CA ASP A 197 -35.76 18.39 31.66
C ASP A 197 -34.49 19.26 31.65
N GLY A 198 -33.86 19.45 30.48
CA GLY A 198 -32.61 20.19 30.31
C GLY A 198 -31.37 19.37 30.63
N THR A 199 -31.49 18.11 31.02
CA THR A 199 -30.34 17.22 31.16
C THR A 199 -29.77 16.88 29.78
N THR A 200 -28.50 16.45 29.75
CA THR A 200 -27.85 16.07 28.49
C THR A 200 -27.37 14.63 28.53
N THR A 201 -27.83 13.83 27.57
CA THR A 201 -27.43 12.43 27.41
C THR A 201 -26.48 12.30 26.23
N ALA A 202 -25.31 11.68 26.43
CA ALA A 202 -24.35 11.49 25.32
C ALA A 202 -24.90 10.51 24.28
N LEU A 203 -24.71 10.80 22.98
CA LEU A 203 -25.16 9.87 21.93
C LEU A 203 -24.44 8.52 21.98
N GLU A 204 -23.21 8.47 22.50
CA GLU A 204 -22.49 7.23 22.78
C GLU A 204 -23.25 6.33 23.77
N GLU A 205 -23.89 6.90 24.79
CA GLU A 205 -24.68 6.15 25.77
C GLU A 205 -26.00 5.63 25.17
N ILE A 206 -26.68 6.47 24.38
CA ILE A 206 -27.91 6.06 23.67
C ILE A 206 -27.60 4.88 22.74
N ARG A 207 -26.47 4.96 22.03
CA ARG A 207 -25.97 3.88 21.18
C ARG A 207 -25.66 2.61 21.97
N ALA A 208 -25.03 2.73 23.14
CA ALA A 208 -24.76 1.59 24.01
C ALA A 208 -26.05 0.91 24.50
N ARG A 209 -27.11 1.68 24.80
CA ARG A 209 -28.43 1.15 25.16
C ARG A 209 -29.06 0.38 24.00
N TYR A 210 -28.94 0.89 22.76
CA TYR A 210 -29.42 0.19 21.57
C TYR A 210 -28.76 -1.19 21.42
N ILE A 211 -27.43 -1.22 21.51
CA ILE A 211 -26.64 -2.47 21.46
C ILE A 211 -27.10 -3.46 22.53
N GLY A 212 -27.29 -2.99 23.76
CA GLY A 212 -27.71 -3.85 24.87
C GLY A 212 -29.09 -4.47 24.65
N LYS A 213 -30.00 -3.78 23.94
CA LYS A 213 -31.31 -4.33 23.57
C LYS A 213 -31.25 -5.35 22.44
N GLU A 214 -30.38 -5.17 21.45
CA GLU A 214 -30.24 -6.11 20.32
C GLU A 214 -29.50 -7.40 20.70
N ALA A 215 -28.68 -7.35 21.75
CA ALA A 215 -27.88 -8.49 22.21
C ALA A 215 -28.59 -9.41 23.22
N GLY A 216 -29.77 -9.01 23.73
CA GLY A 216 -30.56 -9.77 24.70
C GLY A 216 -31.83 -10.32 24.07
#